data_AF-A0A672I0W7-F1
#
_entry.id   AF-A0A672I0W7-F1
#
_cell.length_a   1.000
_cell.length_b   1.000
_cell.length_c   1.000
_cell.angle_alpha   90.00
_cell.angle_beta   90.00
_cell.angle_gamma   90.00
#
_symmetry.space_group_name_H-M   'P 1'
#
loop_
_entity.id
_entity.type
_entity.pdbx_description
1 polymer ?
#
loop_
_entity_poly.entity_id
_entity_poly.type
_entity_poly.pdbx_seq_one_letter_code
_entity_poly.pdbx_strand_id
1 'polypeptide(L)'
;MPNDTDLCRGAPRTAVHQTAAELGTRNTEHRSAPCTTAAPPRGRSALGGRLVHSGKGKRVQPPWSPPEGTAGPQLRLYNSLTRTKEPFVPQRGNKVTWYCCGPTVYDASHMGHARSYISFDILRRILRDYFKYDVLYCMNITDIDDKIIKRARQNFLLEEYKKKKLPAENVLKDVLTARDTRGSSTSSS
;
A
#
# COMPACT_ATOMS: atom_id res chain seq x y z
N MET A 1 21.29 1.34 -49.67
CA MET A 1 20.80 0.13 -49.00
C MET A 1 19.73 0.56 -48.00
N PRO A 2 18.44 0.51 -48.37
CA PRO A 2 17.33 0.86 -47.49
C PRO A 2 17.00 -0.31 -46.56
N ASN A 3 16.76 -0.01 -45.27
CA ASN A 3 16.34 -0.99 -44.27
C ASN A 3 14.83 -1.23 -44.34
N ASP A 4 14.48 -2.49 -44.16
CA ASP A 4 13.16 -3.08 -44.28
C ASP A 4 12.08 -2.39 -43.46
N THR A 5 11.01 -2.07 -44.16
CA THR A 5 9.71 -1.67 -43.65
C THR A 5 8.85 -2.91 -43.42
N ASP A 6 7.79 -2.73 -42.63
CA ASP A 6 6.53 -3.49 -42.77
C ASP A 6 6.57 -5.00 -42.53
N LEU A 7 6.33 -5.38 -41.28
CA LEU A 7 5.48 -6.55 -41.02
C LEU A 7 4.47 -6.25 -39.91
N CYS A 8 3.19 -6.40 -40.29
CA CYS A 8 2.02 -6.67 -39.45
C CYS A 8 1.16 -5.46 -39.00
N ARG A 9 0.46 -4.84 -39.97
CA ARG A 9 -0.92 -4.35 -39.80
C ARG A 9 -1.92 -5.31 -40.48
N GLY A 10 -3.02 -5.65 -39.79
CA GLY A 10 -4.27 -6.26 -40.30
C GLY A 10 -4.24 -7.79 -40.45
N ALA A 11 -5.26 -8.60 -40.15
CA ALA A 11 -6.68 -8.45 -39.79
C ALA A 11 -7.17 -9.79 -39.12
N PRO A 12 -8.41 -10.30 -39.27
CA PRO A 12 -9.57 -10.12 -38.38
C PRO A 12 -10.13 -11.39 -37.65
N ARG A 13 -11.06 -11.12 -36.72
CA ARG A 13 -12.17 -11.90 -36.11
C ARG A 13 -12.39 -13.39 -36.47
N THR A 14 -12.53 -14.20 -35.41
CA THR A 14 -13.54 -15.28 -35.21
C THR A 14 -13.76 -15.41 -33.68
N ALA A 15 -14.93 -15.13 -33.10
CA ALA A 15 -16.13 -15.97 -32.96
C ALA A 15 -15.88 -17.32 -32.23
N VAL A 16 -16.93 -17.81 -31.54
CA VAL A 16 -17.06 -19.03 -30.69
C VAL A 16 -16.45 -18.92 -29.27
N HIS A 17 -17.15 -19.07 -28.13
CA HIS A 17 -18.36 -19.82 -27.81
C HIS A 17 -19.21 -19.12 -26.72
N GLN A 18 -20.51 -19.02 -26.96
CA GLN A 18 -21.55 -19.03 -25.92
C GLN A 18 -21.86 -20.49 -25.57
N THR A 19 -22.02 -20.78 -24.27
CA THR A 19 -22.89 -21.86 -23.80
C THR A 19 -23.64 -21.39 -22.57
N ALA A 20 -24.96 -21.54 -22.66
CA ALA A 20 -25.95 -21.23 -21.66
C ALA A 20 -25.90 -22.19 -20.46
N ALA A 21 -26.30 -21.68 -19.30
CA ALA A 21 -26.90 -22.47 -18.23
C ALA A 21 -28.00 -21.62 -17.60
N GLU A 22 -29.22 -21.82 -18.07
CA GLU A 22 -30.46 -21.51 -17.34
C GLU A 22 -30.67 -22.55 -16.22
N LEU A 23 -31.57 -22.19 -15.28
CA LEU A 23 -32.18 -22.95 -14.17
C LEU A 23 -31.85 -22.26 -12.83
N GLY A 24 -32.77 -21.78 -12.01
CA GLY A 24 -34.22 -21.76 -12.07
C GLY A 24 -34.71 -20.95 -10.87
N THR A 25 -35.88 -20.35 -11.04
CA THR A 25 -36.64 -19.62 -10.03
C THR A 25 -36.97 -20.50 -8.83
N ARG A 26 -36.97 -19.91 -7.61
CA ARG A 26 -37.83 -20.32 -6.49
C ARG A 26 -37.94 -19.19 -5.46
N ASN A 27 -39.08 -18.52 -5.52
CA ASN A 27 -39.66 -17.77 -4.41
C ASN A 27 -39.94 -18.72 -3.24
N THR A 28 -39.59 -18.32 -2.03
CA THR A 28 -40.32 -18.73 -0.82
C THR A 28 -40.47 -17.51 0.06
N GLU A 29 -41.69 -16.99 0.08
CA GLU A 29 -42.18 -16.05 1.07
C GLU A 29 -42.09 -16.69 2.46
N HIS A 30 -41.44 -16.04 3.41
CA HIS A 30 -41.68 -16.31 4.82
C HIS A 30 -42.13 -15.03 5.51
N ARG A 31 -43.44 -14.88 5.52
CA ARG A 31 -44.19 -13.97 6.38
C ARG A 31 -44.24 -14.60 7.77
N SER A 32 -43.75 -13.90 8.80
CA SER A 32 -44.16 -14.15 10.19
C SER A 32 -44.07 -12.85 11.00
N ALA A 33 -45.16 -12.59 11.71
CA ALA A 33 -45.59 -11.35 12.35
C ALA A 33 -44.72 -10.90 13.56
N PRO A 34 -44.89 -9.67 14.09
CA PRO A 34 -44.03 -9.09 15.11
C PRO A 34 -44.39 -9.56 16.53
N CYS A 35 -43.38 -9.94 17.31
CA CYS A 35 -43.53 -10.27 18.72
C CYS A 35 -43.35 -9.01 19.58
N THR A 36 -44.46 -8.42 20.01
CA THR A 36 -44.54 -7.48 21.12
C THR A 36 -44.53 -8.25 22.45
N THR A 37 -43.59 -7.96 23.34
CA THR A 37 -43.81 -8.12 24.79
C THR A 37 -42.95 -7.16 25.61
N ALA A 38 -43.60 -6.59 26.62
CA ALA A 38 -43.18 -5.53 27.51
C ALA A 38 -42.05 -5.94 28.50
N ALA A 39 -41.31 -4.93 28.96
CA ALA A 39 -40.34 -5.05 30.05
C ALA A 39 -41.04 -5.12 31.43
N PRO A 40 -40.57 -5.93 32.40
CA PRO A 40 -41.05 -5.88 33.77
C PRO A 40 -40.27 -4.85 34.62
N PRO A 41 -40.88 -4.29 35.68
CA PRO A 41 -40.24 -3.28 36.52
C PRO A 41 -39.32 -3.88 37.59
N ARG A 42 -38.37 -3.06 38.02
CA ARG A 42 -37.36 -3.34 39.06
C ARG A 42 -38.02 -3.41 40.46
N GLY A 43 -37.74 -4.48 41.21
CA GLY A 43 -38.08 -4.62 42.62
C GLY A 43 -36.86 -5.07 43.43
N ARG A 44 -36.60 -4.39 44.56
CA ARG A 44 -35.42 -4.54 45.43
C ARG A 44 -35.50 -5.78 46.34
N SER A 45 -34.31 -6.27 46.66
CA SER A 45 -33.92 -7.35 47.58
C SER A 45 -34.54 -7.29 48.98
N ALA A 46 -34.91 -8.46 49.51
CA ALA A 46 -34.90 -8.77 50.94
C ALA A 46 -34.39 -10.22 51.15
N LEU A 47 -33.50 -10.36 52.13
CA LEU A 47 -32.69 -11.53 52.48
C LEU A 47 -33.51 -12.63 53.16
N GLY A 48 -33.10 -13.89 52.96
CA GLY A 48 -33.40 -14.99 53.88
C GLY A 48 -33.76 -16.30 53.19
N GLY A 49 -32.79 -17.20 53.03
CA GLY A 49 -33.07 -18.53 52.49
C GLY A 49 -31.86 -19.44 52.39
N ARG A 50 -31.59 -20.17 53.49
CA ARG A 50 -31.07 -21.55 53.57
C ARG A 50 -30.01 -21.97 52.53
N LEU A 51 -28.77 -22.17 52.98
CA LEU A 51 -27.71 -22.81 52.19
C LEU A 51 -28.06 -24.29 51.93
N VAL A 52 -28.75 -24.55 50.82
CA VAL A 52 -28.93 -25.89 50.28
C VAL A 52 -27.59 -26.31 49.69
N HIS A 53 -27.00 -27.38 50.22
CA HIS A 53 -25.89 -28.07 49.58
C HIS A 53 -26.40 -28.70 48.29
N SER A 54 -26.43 -27.91 47.21
CA SER A 54 -26.72 -28.38 45.87
C SER A 54 -25.54 -29.23 45.41
N GLY A 55 -25.82 -30.51 45.14
CA GLY A 55 -24.85 -31.48 44.69
C GLY A 55 -24.05 -31.00 43.48
N LYS A 56 -22.92 -31.65 43.22
CA LYS A 56 -22.05 -31.44 42.07
C LYS A 56 -22.84 -31.58 40.75
N GLY A 57 -23.53 -30.53 40.34
CA GLY A 57 -24.05 -30.39 39.00
C GLY A 57 -22.85 -30.35 38.06
N LYS A 58 -22.81 -31.29 37.10
CA LYS A 58 -21.82 -31.23 36.02
C LYS A 58 -21.95 -29.86 35.38
N ARG A 59 -20.87 -29.04 35.37
CA ARG A 59 -20.87 -27.78 34.63
C ARG A 59 -21.09 -28.12 33.17
N VAL A 60 -22.30 -27.86 32.68
CA VAL A 60 -22.60 -28.01 31.26
C VAL A 60 -21.99 -26.80 30.57
N GLN A 61 -21.06 -27.05 29.65
CA GLN A 61 -20.49 -26.00 28.82
C GLN A 61 -21.61 -25.35 28.00
N PRO A 62 -21.64 -24.01 27.87
CA PRO A 62 -22.62 -23.38 27.01
C PRO A 62 -22.49 -23.93 25.57
N PRO A 63 -23.61 -24.09 24.85
CA PRO A 63 -23.57 -24.55 23.48
C PRO A 63 -22.76 -23.56 22.64
N TRP A 64 -21.79 -24.09 21.89
CA TRP A 64 -21.00 -23.29 20.97
C TRP A 64 -21.89 -22.73 19.86
N SER A 65 -21.85 -21.42 19.64
CA SER A 65 -22.39 -20.78 18.46
C SER A 65 -21.24 -20.24 17.60
N PRO A 66 -21.30 -20.39 16.27
CA PRO A 66 -20.36 -19.69 15.41
C PRO A 66 -20.51 -18.17 15.61
N PRO A 67 -19.42 -17.39 15.56
CA PRO A 67 -19.53 -15.94 15.57
C PRO A 67 -20.37 -15.49 14.37
N GLU A 68 -21.22 -14.49 14.56
CA GLU A 68 -21.91 -13.83 13.45
C GLU A 68 -20.86 -13.39 12.43
N GLY A 69 -20.99 -13.88 11.20
CA GLY A 69 -20.01 -13.63 10.14
C GLY A 69 -19.79 -12.13 10.00
N THR A 70 -18.63 -11.66 10.45
CA THR A 70 -18.26 -10.26 10.25
C THR A 70 -18.12 -10.08 8.74
N ALA A 71 -18.80 -9.07 8.18
CA ALA A 71 -18.60 -8.69 6.79
C ALA A 71 -17.08 -8.63 6.49
N GLY A 72 -16.68 -9.11 5.32
CA GLY A 72 -15.26 -9.19 4.95
C GLY A 72 -14.54 -7.85 5.19
N PRO A 73 -13.23 -7.87 5.49
CA PRO A 73 -12.52 -6.67 5.88
C PRO A 73 -12.63 -5.59 4.80
N GLN A 74 -13.09 -4.40 5.19
CA GLN A 74 -13.18 -3.25 4.29
C GLN A 74 -11.84 -2.51 4.25
N LEU A 75 -11.30 -2.31 3.05
CA LEU A 75 -10.07 -1.54 2.86
C LEU A 75 -10.32 -0.06 3.21
N ARG A 76 -9.51 0.46 4.15
CA ARG A 76 -9.48 1.89 4.49
C ARG A 76 -8.07 2.44 4.33
N LEU A 77 -7.95 3.58 3.66
CA LEU A 77 -6.68 4.25 3.42
C LEU A 77 -6.63 5.57 4.19
N TYR A 78 -5.43 5.96 4.62
CA TYR A 78 -5.22 7.28 5.18
C TYR A 78 -5.10 8.29 4.03
N ASN A 79 -6.02 9.24 3.98
CA ASN A 79 -6.02 10.29 2.98
C ASN A 79 -5.30 11.52 3.53
N SER A 80 -4.15 11.88 2.95
CA SER A 80 -3.38 13.06 3.39
C SER A 80 -4.12 14.39 3.17
N LEU A 81 -5.09 14.45 2.24
CA LEU A 81 -5.89 15.65 1.97
C LEU A 81 -6.87 15.93 3.11
N THR A 82 -7.58 14.92 3.58
CA THR A 82 -8.57 15.06 4.67
C THR A 82 -7.99 14.72 6.05
N ARG A 83 -6.78 14.15 6.08
CA ARG A 83 -6.06 13.67 7.27
C ARG A 83 -6.84 12.61 8.08
N THR A 84 -7.74 11.87 7.42
CA THR A 84 -8.54 10.82 8.05
C THR A 84 -8.42 9.49 7.31
N LYS A 85 -8.84 8.41 7.97
CA LYS A 85 -8.92 7.08 7.35
C LYS A 85 -10.27 6.93 6.64
N GLU A 86 -10.26 6.86 5.33
CA GLU A 86 -11.46 6.81 4.50
C GLU A 86 -11.62 5.42 3.87
N PRO A 87 -12.85 4.95 3.63
CA PRO A 87 -13.08 3.73 2.86
C PRO A 87 -12.53 3.90 1.45
N PHE A 88 -11.77 2.92 0.97
CA PHE A 88 -11.25 2.95 -0.39
C PHE A 88 -12.31 2.48 -1.38
N VAL A 89 -12.71 3.35 -2.29
CA VAL A 89 -13.67 3.07 -3.35
C VAL A 89 -13.02 3.41 -4.69
N PRO A 90 -12.79 2.44 -5.58
CA PRO A 90 -12.20 2.72 -6.90
C PRO A 90 -13.15 3.54 -7.77
N GLN A 91 -12.59 4.38 -8.64
CA GLN A 91 -13.37 5.23 -9.53
C GLN A 91 -14.11 4.44 -10.63
N ARG A 92 -13.55 3.30 -11.07
CA ARG A 92 -14.10 2.50 -12.18
C ARG A 92 -14.21 1.02 -11.79
N GLY A 93 -15.32 0.66 -11.16
CA GLY A 93 -15.60 -0.73 -10.78
C GLY A 93 -14.47 -1.31 -9.94
N ASN A 94 -13.86 -2.40 -10.41
CA ASN A 94 -12.76 -3.09 -9.71
C ASN A 94 -11.35 -2.61 -10.14
N LYS A 95 -11.26 -1.58 -10.99
CA LYS A 95 -9.99 -1.09 -11.54
C LYS A 95 -9.42 0.06 -10.72
N VAL A 96 -8.17 -0.09 -10.28
CA VAL A 96 -7.42 0.88 -9.49
C VAL A 96 -6.26 1.41 -10.31
N THR A 97 -6.25 2.72 -10.57
CA THR A 97 -5.11 3.41 -11.19
C THR A 97 -4.29 4.09 -10.11
N TRP A 98 -3.04 3.68 -9.97
CA TRP A 98 -2.15 4.16 -8.91
C TRP A 98 -0.85 4.71 -9.48
N TYR A 99 -0.57 5.97 -9.18
CA TYR A 99 0.69 6.64 -9.48
C TYR A 99 1.60 6.73 -8.25
N CYS A 100 2.89 6.47 -8.44
CA CYS A 100 3.93 6.65 -7.42
C CYS A 100 5.08 7.48 -7.98
N CYS A 101 5.58 8.43 -7.19
CA CYS A 101 6.82 9.13 -7.52
C CYS A 101 8.00 8.16 -7.41
N GLY A 102 8.78 8.00 -8.49
CA GLY A 102 10.01 7.22 -8.48
C GLY A 102 11.25 8.05 -8.19
N PRO A 103 12.44 7.45 -8.38
CA PRO A 103 13.69 8.03 -7.90
C PRO A 103 14.24 9.09 -8.87
N THR A 104 14.96 10.07 -8.31
CA THR A 104 15.88 10.92 -9.07
C THR A 104 17.24 10.22 -9.14
N VAL A 105 17.66 9.82 -10.33
CA VAL A 105 18.83 8.93 -10.52
C VAL A 105 20.14 9.71 -10.56
N TYR A 106 20.46 10.43 -9.47
CA TYR A 106 21.72 11.18 -9.36
C TYR A 106 22.85 10.38 -8.67
N ASP A 107 22.52 9.39 -7.85
CA ASP A 107 23.48 8.54 -7.14
C ASP A 107 22.90 7.12 -6.93
N ALA A 108 23.72 6.22 -6.41
CA ALA A 108 23.29 4.86 -6.07
C ALA A 108 22.14 4.87 -5.05
N SER A 109 21.19 3.95 -5.24
CA SER A 109 20.06 3.78 -4.34
C SER A 109 20.54 3.37 -2.94
N HIS A 110 20.09 4.12 -1.92
CA HIS A 110 20.34 3.80 -0.52
C HIS A 110 19.11 3.18 0.15
N MET A 111 19.26 2.72 1.40
CA MET A 111 18.18 2.03 2.15
C MET A 111 16.89 2.85 2.29
N GLY A 112 16.99 4.19 2.23
CA GLY A 112 15.82 5.08 2.25
C GLY A 112 14.92 4.90 1.03
N HIS A 113 15.51 4.76 -0.15
CA HIS A 113 14.76 4.43 -1.38
C HIS A 113 14.15 3.03 -1.29
N ALA A 114 14.93 2.05 -0.82
CA ALA A 114 14.47 0.67 -0.69
C ALA A 114 13.23 0.55 0.20
N ARG A 115 13.21 1.24 1.36
CA ARG A 115 12.07 1.21 2.30
C ARG A 115 10.76 1.63 1.63
N SER A 116 10.79 2.73 0.87
CA SER A 116 9.59 3.26 0.22
C SER A 116 9.06 2.30 -0.85
N TYR A 117 9.93 1.82 -1.74
CA TYR A 117 9.51 0.93 -2.83
C TYR A 117 9.05 -0.43 -2.36
N ILE A 118 9.69 -1.00 -1.32
CA ILE A 118 9.22 -2.24 -0.69
C ILE A 118 7.84 -2.04 -0.08
N SER A 119 7.61 -0.92 0.61
CA SER A 119 6.30 -0.61 1.22
C SER A 119 5.20 -0.53 0.16
N PHE A 120 5.48 0.13 -0.97
CA PHE A 120 4.52 0.21 -2.07
C PHE A 120 4.31 -1.13 -2.78
N ASP A 121 5.34 -1.96 -2.90
CA ASP A 121 5.19 -3.30 -3.47
C ASP A 121 4.31 -4.21 -2.58
N ILE A 122 4.50 -4.15 -1.25
CA ILE A 122 3.64 -4.87 -0.30
C ILE A 122 2.19 -4.41 -0.44
N LEU A 123 1.95 -3.09 -0.48
CA LEU A 123 0.61 -2.54 -0.67
C LEU A 123 -0.02 -3.00 -1.99
N ARG A 124 0.74 -2.97 -3.09
CA ARG A 124 0.28 -3.44 -4.40
C ARG A 124 -0.12 -4.91 -4.36
N ARG A 125 0.67 -5.77 -3.71
CA ARG A 125 0.36 -7.20 -3.53
C ARG A 125 -0.89 -7.39 -2.67
N ILE A 126 -1.06 -6.63 -1.59
CA ILE A 126 -2.28 -6.70 -0.76
C ILE A 126 -3.52 -6.30 -1.58
N LEU A 127 -3.46 -5.20 -2.34
CA LEU A 127 -4.58 -4.75 -3.18
C LEU A 127 -4.97 -5.79 -4.24
N ARG A 128 -3.98 -6.37 -4.92
CA ARG A 128 -4.22 -7.33 -6.01
C ARG A 128 -4.54 -8.74 -5.50
N ASP A 129 -3.78 -9.24 -4.53
CA ASP A 129 -3.80 -10.65 -4.17
C ASP A 129 -4.81 -10.94 -3.04
N TYR A 130 -4.98 -10.02 -2.09
CA TYR A 130 -5.94 -10.16 -0.98
C TYR A 130 -7.32 -9.57 -1.32
N PHE A 131 -7.37 -8.32 -1.78
CA PHE A 131 -8.64 -7.64 -2.11
C PHE A 131 -9.12 -7.87 -3.55
N LYS A 132 -8.32 -8.51 -4.41
CA LYS A 132 -8.67 -8.86 -5.79
C LYS A 132 -8.97 -7.67 -6.71
N TYR A 133 -8.36 -6.52 -6.46
CA TYR A 133 -8.44 -5.37 -7.37
C TYR A 133 -7.57 -5.56 -8.63
N ASP A 134 -8.03 -5.01 -9.76
CA ASP A 134 -7.23 -4.86 -10.97
C ASP A 134 -6.40 -3.57 -10.86
N VAL A 135 -5.12 -3.69 -10.50
CA VAL A 135 -4.24 -2.55 -10.20
C VAL A 135 -3.36 -2.23 -11.40
N LEU A 136 -3.58 -1.05 -11.99
CA LEU A 136 -2.64 -0.41 -12.91
C LEU A 136 -1.72 0.50 -12.11
N TYR A 137 -0.47 0.06 -11.93
CA TYR A 137 0.56 0.80 -11.19
C TYR A 137 1.56 1.44 -12.14
N CYS A 138 1.74 2.76 -12.02
CA CYS A 138 2.70 3.54 -12.79
C CYS A 138 3.66 4.27 -11.86
N MET A 139 4.96 4.22 -12.18
CA MET A 139 6.01 4.93 -11.47
C MET A 139 6.91 5.65 -12.47
N ASN A 140 7.19 6.93 -12.24
CA ASN A 140 8.10 7.70 -13.09
C ASN A 140 9.57 7.46 -12.70
N ILE A 141 10.49 7.87 -13.56
CA ILE A 141 11.92 7.97 -13.25
C ILE A 141 12.32 9.40 -13.61
N THR A 142 12.98 10.10 -12.68
CA THR A 142 13.47 11.46 -12.93
C THR A 142 14.92 11.36 -13.38
N ASP A 143 15.13 11.54 -14.69
CA ASP A 143 16.43 11.51 -15.38
C ASP A 143 17.03 12.91 -15.60
N ILE A 144 16.23 13.97 -15.41
CA ILE A 144 16.67 15.37 -15.50
C ILE A 144 16.29 16.11 -14.21
N ASP A 145 17.29 16.56 -13.46
CA ASP A 145 17.16 17.33 -12.22
C ASP A 145 18.47 18.09 -11.95
N ASP A 146 18.40 19.24 -11.27
CA ASP A 146 19.58 20.02 -10.86
C ASP A 146 20.59 19.19 -10.07
N LYS A 147 20.12 18.22 -9.28
CA LYS A 147 20.98 17.31 -8.51
C LYS A 147 21.80 16.41 -9.42
N ILE A 148 21.23 15.97 -10.55
CA ILE A 148 21.91 15.14 -11.55
C ILE A 148 23.00 15.97 -12.23
N ILE A 149 22.69 17.20 -12.65
CA ILE A 149 23.65 18.10 -13.30
C ILE A 149 24.81 18.41 -12.37
N LYS A 150 24.53 18.76 -11.11
CA LYS A 150 25.56 19.05 -10.10
C LYS A 150 26.45 17.83 -9.84
N ARG A 151 25.87 16.63 -9.68
CA ARG A 151 26.62 15.40 -9.42
C ARG A 151 27.48 15.00 -10.61
N ALA A 152 26.97 15.10 -11.83
CA ALA A 152 27.71 14.83 -13.06
C ALA A 152 28.95 15.73 -13.17
N ARG A 153 28.79 17.04 -12.92
CA ARG A 153 29.92 17.99 -12.91
C ARG A 153 30.95 17.66 -11.83
N GLN A 154 30.50 17.34 -10.62
CA GLN A 154 31.40 16.94 -9.52
C GLN A 154 32.20 15.68 -9.87
N ASN A 155 31.54 14.67 -10.43
CA ASN A 155 32.21 13.45 -10.87
C ASN A 155 33.24 13.74 -11.96
N PHE A 156 32.87 14.52 -12.97
CA PHE A 156 33.79 14.91 -14.05
C PHE A 156 35.06 15.58 -13.50
N LEU A 157 34.91 16.59 -12.64
CA LEU A 157 36.04 17.31 -12.05
C LEU A 157 36.91 16.41 -11.16
N LEU A 158 36.29 15.49 -10.42
CA LEU A 158 37.01 14.53 -9.58
C LEU A 158 37.83 13.54 -10.43
N GLU A 159 37.27 13.03 -11.51
CA GLU A 159 37.98 12.13 -12.42
C GLU A 159 39.17 12.83 -13.09
N GLU A 160 39.00 14.08 -13.54
CA GLU A 160 40.11 14.90 -14.06
C GLU A 160 41.21 15.12 -13.01
N TYR A 161 40.84 15.36 -11.75
CA TYR A 161 41.81 15.49 -10.66
C TYR A 161 42.58 14.19 -10.41
N LYS A 162 41.89 13.03 -10.39
CA LYS A 162 42.53 11.71 -10.22
C LYS A 162 43.51 11.38 -11.34
N LYS A 163 43.17 11.72 -12.60
CA LYS A 163 44.05 11.48 -13.77
C LYS A 163 45.40 12.18 -13.66
N LYS A 164 45.46 13.34 -13.00
CA LYS A 164 46.71 14.10 -12.81
C LYS A 164 47.73 13.36 -11.93
N LYS A 165 47.33 12.31 -11.19
CA LYS A 165 48.19 11.50 -10.31
C LYS A 165 49.14 12.35 -9.44
N LEU A 166 48.59 13.37 -8.80
CA LEU A 166 49.36 14.28 -7.95
C LEU A 166 49.96 13.51 -6.76
N PRO A 167 51.15 13.92 -6.26
CA PRO A 167 51.73 13.34 -5.07
C PRO A 167 50.82 13.59 -3.86
N ALA A 168 50.84 12.65 -2.90
CA ALA A 168 49.93 12.66 -1.75
C ALA A 168 50.00 13.96 -0.93
N GLU A 169 51.17 14.62 -0.87
CA GLU A 169 51.34 15.89 -0.19
C GLU A 169 50.49 17.02 -0.79
N ASN A 170 50.38 17.07 -2.13
CA ASN A 170 49.59 18.08 -2.81
C ASN A 170 48.09 17.81 -2.61
N VAL A 171 47.70 16.54 -2.63
CA VAL A 171 46.32 16.14 -2.32
C VAL A 171 45.94 16.51 -0.89
N LEU A 172 46.84 16.30 0.06
CA LEU A 172 46.62 16.66 1.46
C LEU A 172 46.45 18.17 1.62
N LYS A 173 47.30 18.98 0.97
CA LYS A 173 47.18 20.44 0.97
C LYS A 173 45.82 20.89 0.41
N ASP A 174 45.44 20.37 -0.76
CA ASP A 174 44.16 20.70 -1.40
C ASP A 174 42.95 20.36 -0.51
N VAL A 175 42.97 19.20 0.15
CA VAL A 175 41.91 18.77 1.08
C VAL A 175 41.82 19.67 2.31
N LEU A 176 42.95 20.05 2.90
CA LEU A 176 42.99 20.97 4.05
C LEU A 176 42.44 22.34 3.67
N THR A 177 42.86 22.90 2.54
CA THR A 177 42.33 24.17 2.02
C THR A 177 40.82 24.12 1.76
N ALA A 178 40.33 23.01 1.18
CA ALA A 178 38.90 22.81 0.93
C ALA A 178 38.06 22.55 2.19
N ARG A 179 38.69 22.14 3.30
CA ARG A 179 38.05 22.00 4.61
C ARG A 179 37.90 23.37 5.28
N ASP A 180 38.98 24.14 5.29
CA ASP A 180 39.05 25.41 6.03
C ASP A 180 38.13 26.48 5.39
N THR A 181 37.98 26.46 4.06
CA THR A 181 37.03 27.31 3.31
C THR A 181 35.56 27.04 3.61
N ARG A 182 35.19 25.85 4.10
CA ARG A 182 33.81 25.53 4.50
C ARG A 182 33.47 26.01 5.91
N GLY A 183 34.48 26.28 6.75
CA GLY A 183 34.28 26.76 8.12
C GLY A 183 33.99 28.26 8.22
N SER A 184 34.37 29.06 7.22
CA SER A 184 34.22 30.53 7.25
C SER A 184 32.91 31.04 6.65
N SER A 185 32.12 30.20 5.96
CA SER A 185 30.88 30.61 5.30
C SER A 185 29.61 30.51 6.17
N THR A 186 29.72 30.10 7.44
CA THR A 186 28.56 29.90 8.33
C THR A 186 28.31 31.05 9.32
N SER A 187 29.03 32.17 9.25
CA SER A 187 28.93 33.29 10.22
C SER A 187 28.33 34.58 9.64
N SER A 188 27.57 34.51 8.55
CA SER A 188 26.86 35.67 8.00
C SER A 188 25.41 35.31 7.69
N SER A 189 24.57 35.34 8.72
CA SER A 189 23.11 35.45 8.66
C SER A 189 22.64 36.15 9.94
#